data_AF-A0A2M7L957-F1
#
_entry.id   AF-A0A2M7L957-F1
#
_cell.length_a   1.000
_cell.length_b   1.000
_cell.length_c   1.000
_cell.angle_alpha   90.00
_cell.angle_beta   90.00
_cell.angle_gamma   90.00
#
_symmetry.space_group_name_H-M   'P 1'
#
loop_
_entity.id
_entity.type
_entity.pdbx_description
1 polymer ?
#
loop_
_entity_poly.entity_id
_entity_poly.type
_entity_poly.pdbx_seq_one_letter_code
_entity_poly.pdbx_strand_id
1 'polypeptide(L)' 'MDQAALQSLLSSLIATWENEVVEFKRAGNDYDTNKIGEYFSALANEANLRNVERAWLVFGVDN' A
#
# COMPACT_ATOMS: atom_id res chain seq x y z
N MET A 1 9.78 -12.16 -6.04
CA MET A 1 10.72 -11.04 -5.80
C MET A 1 11.69 -11.51 -4.73
N ASP A 2 12.97 -11.20 -4.88
CA ASP A 2 13.93 -11.43 -3.79
C ASP A 2 13.86 -10.29 -2.76
N GLN A 3 14.61 -10.44 -1.67
CA GLN A 3 14.65 -9.47 -0.60
C GLN A 3 15.11 -8.09 -1.08
N ALA A 4 16.12 -8.03 -1.97
CA ALA A 4 16.65 -6.78 -2.48
C ALA A 4 15.60 -6.02 -3.31
N ALA A 5 14.84 -6.73 -4.15
CA ALA A 5 13.76 -6.17 -4.94
C ALA A 5 12.61 -5.64 -4.05
N LEU A 6 12.26 -6.36 -2.97
CA LEU A 6 11.25 -5.89 -2.02
C LEU A 6 11.71 -4.64 -1.27
N GLN A 7 12.97 -4.58 -0.87
CA GLN A 7 13.53 -3.45 -0.15
C GLN A 7 13.62 -2.19 -1.03
N SER A 8 13.99 -2.38 -2.31
CA SER A 8 13.98 -1.31 -3.31
C SER A 8 12.56 -0.79 -3.56
N LEU A 9 11.58 -1.71 -3.71
CA LEU A 9 10.17 -1.34 -3.85
C LEU A 9 9.66 -0.57 -2.62
N LEU A 10 9.91 -1.06 -1.41
CA LEU A 10 9.48 -0.35 -0.20
C LEU A 10 10.11 1.04 -0.11
N SER A 11 11.40 1.15 -0.45
CA SER A 11 12.11 2.44 -0.46
C SER A 11 11.50 3.42 -1.47
N SER A 12 11.09 2.94 -2.65
CA SER A 12 10.43 3.81 -3.64
C SER A 12 9.03 4.21 -3.19
N LEU A 13 8.24 3.29 -2.62
CA LEU A 13 6.93 3.60 -2.06
C LEU A 13 7.03 4.67 -0.96
N ILE A 14 7.98 4.52 -0.04
CA ILE A 14 8.27 5.49 1.03
C ILE A 14 8.69 6.84 0.43
N ALA A 15 9.63 6.86 -0.52
CA ALA A 15 10.10 8.11 -1.12
C ALA A 15 9.00 8.88 -1.87
N THR A 16 7.95 8.18 -2.32
CA THR A 16 6.81 8.78 -2.99
C THR A 16 5.63 9.06 -2.05
N TRP A 17 5.80 8.79 -0.75
CA TRP A 17 5.04 9.06 0.51
C TRP A 17 3.51 9.26 0.46
N GLU A 18 2.94 9.92 -0.55
CA GLU A 18 1.50 10.06 -0.82
C GLU A 18 1.22 10.07 -2.32
N ASN A 19 0.97 8.89 -2.87
CA ASN A 19 0.29 8.76 -4.15
C ASN A 19 -1.07 8.11 -3.88
N GLU A 20 -2.13 8.47 -4.60
CA GLU A 20 -3.49 7.95 -4.36
C GLU A 20 -3.60 6.40 -4.50
N VAL A 21 -2.54 5.72 -4.96
CA VAL A 21 -2.45 4.26 -5.12
C VAL A 21 -1.56 3.58 -4.06
N VAL A 22 -1.13 4.29 -3.01
CA VAL A 22 -0.34 3.72 -1.91
C VAL A 22 -0.90 4.19 -0.57
N GLU A 23 -1.18 3.24 0.32
CA GLU A 23 -1.68 3.49 1.66
C GLU A 23 -0.75 2.84 2.69
N PHE A 24 -0.23 3.63 3.63
CA PHE A 24 0.59 3.14 4.75
C PHE A 24 -0.24 3.03 6.02
N LYS A 25 -0.10 1.90 6.73
CA LYS A 25 -0.74 1.66 8.02
C LYS A 25 0.26 1.19 9.05
N ARG A 26 0.11 1.71 10.27
CA ARG A 26 0.78 1.13 11.43
C ARG A 26 0.29 -0.30 11.66
N ALA A 27 1.22 -1.19 11.97
CA ALA A 27 0.85 -2.55 12.38
C ALA A 27 0.15 -2.53 13.75
N GLY A 28 -0.91 -3.32 13.88
CA GLY A 28 -1.61 -3.56 15.13
C GLY A 28 -2.20 -4.97 15.12
N ASN A 29 -2.40 -5.55 16.31
CA ASN A 29 -2.84 -6.95 16.43
C ASN A 29 -4.31 -7.17 16.02
N ASP A 30 -5.10 -6.10 15.92
CA ASP A 30 -6.55 -6.17 15.72
C ASP A 30 -7.01 -5.29 14.53
N TYR A 31 -6.28 -5.35 13.41
CA TYR A 31 -6.74 -4.64 12.22
C TYR A 31 -7.97 -5.32 11.63
N ASP A 32 -9.11 -4.61 11.65
CA ASP A 32 -10.40 -5.12 11.18
C ASP A 32 -10.33 -5.51 9.69
N THR A 33 -10.64 -6.77 9.39
CA THR A 33 -10.69 -7.30 8.02
C THR A 33 -11.62 -6.50 7.11
N ASN A 34 -12.72 -5.95 7.65
CA ASN A 34 -13.62 -5.09 6.88
C ASN A 34 -12.91 -3.81 6.42
N LYS A 35 -12.11 -3.19 7.30
CA LYS A 35 -11.31 -2.02 6.93
C LYS A 35 -10.26 -2.36 5.88
N ILE A 36 -9.65 -3.54 5.95
CA ILE A 36 -8.74 -4.01 4.89
C ILE A 36 -9.49 -4.09 3.55
N GLY A 37 -10.71 -4.61 3.55
CA GLY A 37 -11.57 -4.68 2.36
C GLY A 37 -11.92 -3.30 1.78
N GLU A 38 -12.19 -2.31 2.63
CA GLU A 38 -12.43 -0.93 2.21
C GLU A 38 -11.20 -0.33 1.51
N TYR A 39 -10.01 -0.45 2.12
CA TYR A 39 -8.76 0.02 1.52
C TYR A 39 -8.45 -0.70 0.20
N PHE A 40 -8.63 -2.02 0.17
CA PHE A 40 -8.41 -2.82 -1.04
C PHE A 40 -9.30 -2.35 -2.19
N SER A 41 -10.60 -2.14 -1.94
CA SER A 41 -11.54 -1.68 -2.95
C SER A 41 -11.18 -0.29 -3.47
N ALA A 42 -10.87 0.66 -2.56
CA ALA A 42 -10.47 2.01 -2.93
C ALA A 42 -9.19 2.02 -3.78
N LEU A 43 -8.16 1.30 -3.36
CA LEU A 43 -6.88 1.20 -4.06
C LEU A 43 -7.00 0.54 -5.44
N ALA A 44 -7.82 -0.50 -5.56
CA ALA A 44 -8.06 -1.17 -6.84
C ALA A 44 -8.77 -0.24 -7.84
N ASN A 45 -9.77 0.53 -7.36
CA ASN A 45 -10.45 1.52 -8.18
C ASN A 45 -9.50 2.61 -8.65
N GLU A 46 -8.65 3.13 -7.75
CA GLU A 46 -7.70 4.19 -8.08
C GLU A 46 -6.60 3.72 -9.04
N ALA A 47 -6.10 2.50 -8.86
CA ALA A 47 -5.16 1.89 -9.79
C ALA A 47 -5.73 1.81 -11.22
N ASN A 48 -7.01 1.41 -11.32
CA ASN A 48 -7.72 1.34 -12.59
C ASN A 48 -7.92 2.73 -13.21
N LEU A 49 -8.33 3.73 -12.42
CA LEU A 49 -8.52 5.11 -12.90
C LEU A 49 -7.23 5.74 -13.42
N ARG A 50 -6.09 5.44 -12.78
CA ARG A 50 -4.77 5.94 -13.17
C ARG A 50 -4.07 5.08 -14.21
N ASN A 51 -4.71 3.99 -14.66
CA ASN A 51 -4.14 3.01 -15.59
C ASN A 51 -2.76 2.51 -15.12
N VAL A 52 -2.62 2.26 -13.82
CA VAL A 52 -1.43 1.64 -13.23
C VAL A 52 -1.71 0.19 -12.90
N GLU A 53 -0.71 -0.67 -13.07
CA GLU A 53 -0.85 -2.11 -12.91
C GLU A 53 -1.20 -2.52 -11.46
N ARG A 54 -0.82 -1.69 -10.47
CA ARG A 54 -0.84 -2.08 -9.04
C ARG A 54 -1.06 -0.88 -8.14
N ALA A 55 -1.65 -1.16 -6.98
CA ALA A 55 -1.70 -0.29 -5.81
C ALA A 55 -1.19 -1.07 -4.58
N TRP A 56 -0.81 -0.35 -3.52
CA TRP A 56 -0.13 -0.94 -2.37
C TRP A 56 -0.78 -0.53 -1.06
N LEU A 57 -1.17 -1.52 -0.25
CA LEU A 57 -1.51 -1.33 1.17
C LEU A 57 -0.36 -1.92 1.99
N VAL A 58 0.42 -1.07 2.66
CA VAL A 58 1.65 -1.46 3.36
C VAL A 58 1.46 -1.30 4.86
N PHE A 59 1.61 -2.41 5.60
CA PHE A 59 1.51 -2.42 7.07
C PHE A 59 2.89 -2.35 7.74
N GLY A 60 2.94 -1.80 8.95
CA GLY A 60 4.15 -1.71 9.77
C GLY A 60 5.01 -0.48 9.47
N VAL A 61 4.47 0.49 8.74
CA VAL A 61 5.07 1.81 8.52
C VAL A 61 4.27 2.83 9.34
N ASP A 62 4.98 3.63 10.14
CA ASP A 62 4.42 4.72 10.94
C ASP A 62 5.34 5.95 10.81
N ASN A 63 4.83 7.14 11.11
CA ASN A 63 5.60 8.39 11.15
C ASN A 63 6.43 8.52 12.44
#